data_AF-S6TC57-F1
#
_entry.id   AF-S6TC57-F1
#
_cell.length_a   1.000
_cell.length_b   1.000
_cell.length_c   1.000
_cell.angle_alpha   90.00
_cell.angle_beta   90.00
_cell.angle_gamma   90.00
#
_symmetry.space_group_name_H-M   'P 1'
#
loop_
_entity.id
_entity.type
_entity.pdbx_description
1 polymer ?
#
loop_
_entity_poly.entity_id
_entity_poly.type
_entity_poly.pdbx_seq_one_letter_code
_entity_poly.pdbx_strand_id
1 'polypeptide(L)' 'HPGKVLGCTREFVEQNPNTARALIMAVLEASRFIEQNDHNRRSTAQLLSGADYLDTSLDCIEPRLLGQYSDGLGNHWQ' A
#
# COMPACT_ATOMS: atom_id res chain seq x y z
N HIS A 1 -12.48 -8.91 6.40
CA HIS A 1 -12.81 -9.16 4.98
C HIS A 1 -11.50 -9.31 4.21
N PRO A 2 -11.31 -10.36 3.37
CA PRO A 2 -10.08 -10.52 2.58
C PRO A 2 -9.94 -9.43 1.49
N GLY A 3 -8.74 -8.89 1.31
CA GLY A 3 -8.46 -7.78 0.39
C GLY A 3 -7.90 -8.23 -0.97
N LYS A 4 -6.89 -7.50 -1.45
CA LYS A 4 -6.13 -7.84 -2.67
C LYS A 4 -5.04 -8.88 -2.37
N VAL A 5 -4.56 -9.58 -3.39
CA VAL A 5 -3.52 -10.61 -3.28
C VAL A 5 -2.40 -10.41 -4.31
N LEU A 6 -1.17 -10.77 -3.94
CA LEU A 6 -0.05 -10.92 -4.88
C LEU A 6 -0.16 -12.29 -5.55
N GLY A 7 -0.21 -12.31 -6.89
CA GLY A 7 -0.22 -13.52 -7.70
C GLY A 7 0.92 -13.53 -8.72
N CYS A 8 1.43 -14.71 -9.03
CA CYS A 8 2.43 -14.93 -10.08
C CYS A 8 2.01 -16.14 -10.92
N THR A 9 2.46 -16.20 -12.18
CA THR A 9 2.24 -17.39 -13.02
C THR A 9 3.02 -18.57 -12.45
N ARG A 10 2.50 -19.79 -12.65
CA ARG A 10 3.20 -21.02 -12.24
C ARG A 10 4.58 -21.12 -12.88
N GLU A 11 4.66 -20.85 -14.18
CA GLU A 11 5.91 -20.88 -14.94
C GLU A 11 6.99 -19.96 -14.34
N PHE A 12 6.63 -18.73 -13.95
CA PHE A 12 7.59 -17.82 -13.32
C PHE A 12 8.15 -18.38 -12.02
N VAL A 13 7.30 -18.97 -11.18
CA VAL A 13 7.70 -19.54 -9.89
C VAL A 13 8.57 -20.78 -10.08
N GLU A 14 8.25 -21.63 -11.05
CA GLU A 14 9.02 -22.84 -11.36
C GLU A 14 10.40 -22.49 -11.93
N GLN A 15 10.49 -21.50 -12.82
CA GLN A 15 11.75 -21.07 -13.43
C GLN A 15 12.60 -20.20 -12.49
N ASN A 16 11.98 -19.41 -11.62
CA ASN A 16 12.66 -18.42 -10.77
C ASN A 16 12.23 -18.54 -9.28
N PRO A 17 12.42 -19.69 -8.64
CA PRO A 17 11.86 -19.95 -7.30
C PRO A 17 12.44 -19.02 -6.23
N ASN A 18 13.72 -18.68 -6.31
CA ASN A 18 14.35 -17.76 -5.36
C ASN A 18 13.90 -16.30 -5.58
N THR A 19 13.68 -15.89 -6.83
CA THR A 19 13.15 -14.56 -7.16
C THR A 19 11.70 -14.42 -6.68
N ALA A 20 10.87 -15.45 -6.89
CA ALA A 20 9.50 -15.46 -6.37
C ALA A 20 9.46 -15.33 -4.84
N ARG A 21 10.34 -16.04 -4.12
CA ARG A 21 10.49 -15.90 -2.66
C ARG A 21 10.96 -14.50 -2.26
N ALA A 22 11.94 -13.94 -2.97
CA ALA A 22 12.43 -12.59 -2.72
C ALA A 22 11.33 -11.54 -2.92
N LEU A 23 10.51 -11.68 -3.95
CA LEU A 23 9.36 -10.80 -4.19
C LEU A 23 8.35 -10.85 -3.03
N ILE A 24 8.02 -12.06 -2.54
CA ILE A 24 7.13 -12.22 -1.38
C ILE A 24 7.72 -11.51 -0.15
N MET A 25 9.01 -11.71 0.13
CA MET A 25 9.68 -11.07 1.26
C MET A 25 9.67 -9.53 1.12
N ALA A 26 9.96 -9.00 -0.06
CA ALA A 26 9.95 -7.57 -0.32
C ALA A 26 8.57 -6.94 -0.08
N VAL A 27 7.49 -7.59 -0.54
CA VAL A 27 6.12 -7.10 -0.29
C VAL A 27 5.77 -7.15 1.20
N LEU A 28 6.16 -8.21 1.91
CA LEU A 28 5.92 -8.31 3.36
C LEU A 28 6.70 -7.25 4.15
N GLU A 29 7.95 -6.98 3.78
CA GLU A 29 8.77 -5.93 4.38
C GLU A 29 8.19 -4.54 4.12
N ALA A 30 7.77 -4.26 2.89
CA ALA A 30 7.10 -3.00 2.54
C ALA A 30 5.82 -2.80 3.35
N SER A 31 4.95 -3.81 3.45
CA SER A 31 3.72 -3.73 4.26
C SER A 31 4.01 -3.44 5.73
N ARG A 32 4.99 -4.14 6.33
CA ARG A 32 5.39 -3.92 7.72
C ARG A 32 5.96 -2.51 7.93
N PHE A 33 6.77 -2.03 7.00
CA PHE A 33 7.32 -0.68 7.05
C PHE A 33 6.21 0.37 7.02
N ILE A 34 5.28 0.26 6.07
CA ILE A 34 4.16 1.21 5.91
C ILE A 34 3.33 1.28 7.20
N GLU A 35 3.05 0.13 7.81
CA GLU A 35 2.19 0.04 9.00
C GLU A 35 2.90 0.39 10.32
N GLN A 36 4.24 0.50 10.32
CA GLN A 36 5.04 0.62 11.54
C GLN A 36 4.70 1.86 12.37
N ASN A 37 4.41 2.99 11.73
CA ASN A 37 4.06 4.24 12.39
C ASN A 37 3.43 5.24 11.39
N ASP A 38 2.82 6.31 11.92
CA ASP A 38 2.14 7.30 11.08
C ASP A 38 3.09 8.11 10.18
N HIS A 39 4.35 8.27 10.57
CA HIS A 39 5.33 8.94 9.71
C HIS A 39 5.55 8.14 8.42
N ASN A 40 5.68 6.80 8.51
CA ASN A 40 5.80 5.92 7.36
C ASN A 40 4.53 5.90 6.51
N ARG A 41 3.34 5.95 7.13
CA ARG A 41 2.07 6.08 6.39
C ARG A 41 2.00 7.37 5.59
N ARG A 42 2.39 8.51 6.19
CA ARG A 42 2.42 9.82 5.51
C ARG A 42 3.45 9.87 4.39
N SER A 43 4.66 9.35 4.61
CA SER A 43 5.67 9.30 3.55
C SER A 43 5.23 8.39 2.39
N THR A 44 4.54 7.28 2.69
CA THR A 44 3.92 6.42 1.69
C THR A 44 2.81 7.14 0.92
N ALA A 45 1.96 7.91 1.59
CA ALA A 45 0.94 8.74 0.94
C ALA A 45 1.57 9.75 -0.05
N GLN A 46 2.66 10.40 0.38
CA GLN A 46 3.41 11.35 -0.44
C GLN A 46 4.09 10.69 -1.65
N LEU A 47 4.57 9.45 -1.51
CA LEU A 47 5.10 8.69 -2.64
C LEU A 47 3.99 8.37 -3.64
N LEU A 48 2.86 7.85 -3.16
CA LEU A 48 1.75 7.41 -4.00
C LEU A 48 1.06 8.57 -4.74
N SER A 49 1.09 9.79 -4.20
CA SER A 49 0.51 10.99 -4.86
C SER A 49 1.31 11.49 -6.06
N GLY A 50 2.57 11.07 -6.20
CA GLY A 50 3.47 11.52 -7.27
C GLY A 50 2.97 11.20 -8.68
N ALA A 51 3.43 11.98 -9.66
CA ALA A 51 3.04 11.85 -11.07
C ALA A 51 3.42 10.50 -11.70
N ASP A 52 4.49 9.87 -11.22
CA ASP A 52 4.90 8.53 -11.65
C ASP A 52 4.02 7.41 -11.06
N TYR A 53 3.08 7.75 -10.17
CA TYR A 53 2.17 6.83 -9.48
C TYR A 53 0.70 7.19 -9.75
N LEU A 54 -0.02 7.73 -8.77
CA LEU A 54 -1.46 8.01 -8.91
C LEU A 54 -1.75 9.38 -9.48
N ASP A 55 -0.74 10.26 -9.56
CA ASP A 55 -0.84 11.62 -10.10
C ASP A 55 -2.07 12.38 -9.56
N THR A 56 -2.19 12.43 -8.23
CA THR A 56 -3.37 12.98 -7.57
C THR A 56 -2.98 13.73 -6.29
N SER A 57 -3.89 14.56 -5.78
CA SER A 57 -3.63 15.34 -4.56
C SER A 57 -3.37 14.42 -3.36
N LEU A 58 -2.39 14.79 -2.53
CA LEU A 58 -2.08 14.11 -1.28
C LEU A 58 -3.31 14.03 -0.35
N ASP A 59 -4.14 15.07 -0.35
CA ASP A 59 -5.36 15.16 0.48
C ASP A 59 -6.39 14.07 0.14
N CYS A 60 -6.32 13.48 -1.06
CA CYS A 60 -7.18 12.36 -1.45
C CYS A 60 -6.70 11.02 -0.91
N ILE A 61 -5.44 10.91 -0.47
CA ILE A 61 -4.78 9.65 -0.10
C ILE A 61 -4.47 9.60 1.40
N GLU A 62 -3.81 10.64 1.95
CA GLU A 62 -3.24 10.62 3.30
C GLU A 62 -4.27 10.30 4.39
N PRO A 63 -5.46 10.94 4.44
CA PRO A 63 -6.43 10.66 5.50
C PRO A 63 -6.86 9.19 5.52
N ARG A 64 -7.04 8.59 4.34
CA ARG A 64 -7.46 7.19 4.21
C ARG A 64 -6.39 6.22 4.70
N LEU A 65 -5.11 6.50 4.43
CA LEU A 65 -3.99 5.71 4.95
C LEU A 65 -3.82 5.83 6.47
N LEU A 66 -4.19 6.97 7.05
CA LEU A 66 -4.21 7.19 8.50
C LEU A 66 -5.48 6.67 9.19
N GLY A 67 -6.41 6.05 8.44
CA GLY A 67 -7.68 5.55 8.98
C GLY A 67 -8.70 6.64 9.26
N GLN A 68 -8.49 7.86 8.77
CA GLN A 68 -9.40 8.99 8.94
C GLN A 68 -10.42 9.02 7.81
N TYR A 69 -11.69 8.85 8.17
CA TYR A 69 -12.79 8.78 7.22
C TYR A 69 -13.77 9.92 7.46
N SER A 70 -14.25 10.51 6.37
CA SER A 70 -15.41 11.39 6.34
C SER A 70 -16.35 10.95 5.23
N ASP A 71 -17.66 11.02 5.47
CA ASP A 71 -18.70 10.65 4.50
C ASP A 71 -19.29 11.84 3.74
N GLY A 72 -18.88 13.07 4.07
CA GLY A 72 -19.44 14.30 3.49
C GLY A 72 -20.81 14.72 4.05
N LEU A 73 -21.38 13.98 4.99
CA LEU A 73 -22.62 14.31 5.72
C LEU A 73 -22.33 14.89 7.12
N GLY A 74 -21.05 15.17 7.41
CA GLY A 74 -20.58 15.67 8.70
C GLY A 74 -20.18 14.56 9.68
N ASN A 75 -20.22 13.28 9.27
CA ASN A 75 -19.75 12.18 10.12
C ASN A 75 -18.25 11.92 9.88
N HIS A 76 -17.55 11.58 10.96
CA HIS A 76 -16.11 11.34 10.97
C HIS A 76 -15.77 10.11 11.82
N TRP A 77 -14.80 9.31 11.36
CA TRP A 77 -14.31 8.11 12.04
C TRP A 77 -12.78 8.05 11.98
N GLN A 78 -12.20 7.42 13.00
CA GLN A 78 -10.77 7.13 13.13
C GLN A 78 -10.58 5.69 13.62
#